data_AF-A0A832K560-F1
#
_entry.id   AF-A0A832K560-F1
#
_cell.length_a   1.000
_cell.length_b   1.000
_cell.length_c   1.000
_cell.angle_alpha   90.00
_cell.angle_beta   90.00
_cell.angle_gamma   90.00
#
_symmetry.space_group_name_H-M   'P 1'
#
loop_
_entity.id
_entity.type
_entity.pdbx_description
1 polymer ?
#
loop_
_entity_poly.entity_id
_entity_poly.type
_entity_poly.pdbx_seq_one_letter_code
_entity_poly.pdbx_strand_id
1 'polypeptide(L)' 'MNAEIAIVGGGLVGAGLAAALAGSGVSVTVIDPRGATAVPATG' A
#
# COMPACT_ATOMS: atom_id res chain seq x y z
N MET A 1 1.53 9.18 -8.67
CA MET A 1 0.71 8.80 -7.49
C MET A 1 1.36 9.45 -6.28
N ASN A 2 0.70 10.41 -5.63
CA ASN A 2 1.25 11.08 -4.44
C ASN A 2 0.56 10.47 -3.21
N ALA A 3 1.20 9.47 -2.61
CA ALA A 3 0.75 8.89 -1.35
C ALA A 3 1.48 9.62 -0.23
N GLU A 4 0.76 10.07 0.79
CA GLU A 4 1.39 10.65 1.98
C GLU A 4 2.04 9.56 2.84
N ILE A 5 1.52 8.32 2.77
CA ILE A 5 2.03 7.18 3.51
C ILE A 5 2.12 5.95 2.61
N ALA A 6 3.30 5.35 2.55
CA ALA A 6 3.52 4.05 1.92
C ALA A 6 3.74 2.97 3.00
N ILE A 7 2.94 1.91 2.97
CA ILE A 7 3.02 0.76 3.88
C ILE A 7 3.62 -0.41 3.11
N VAL A 8 4.81 -0.86 3.50
CA VAL A 8 5.46 -2.03 2.87
C VAL A 8 5.15 -3.29 3.67
N GLY A 9 4.39 -4.20 3.06
CA GLY A 9 3.93 -5.47 3.62
C GLY A 9 2.41 -5.48 3.87
N GLY A 10 1.68 -6.30 3.12
CA GLY A 10 0.21 -6.43 3.18
C GLY A 10 -0.31 -7.43 4.24
N GLY A 11 0.53 -7.86 5.17
CA GLY A 11 0.12 -8.79 6.24
C GLY A 11 -0.83 -8.16 7.25
N LEU A 12 -1.24 -8.93 8.27
CA LEU A 12 -2.19 -8.50 9.32
C LEU A 12 -1.97 -7.08 9.83
N VAL A 13 -0.72 -6.72 10.14
CA VAL A 13 -0.37 -5.39 10.67
C VAL A 13 -0.50 -4.31 9.59
N GLY A 14 0.02 -4.55 8.38
CA GLY A 14 -0.03 -3.55 7.31
C GLY A 14 -1.43 -3.31 6.77
N ALA A 15 -2.23 -4.37 6.64
CA ALA A 15 -3.64 -4.28 6.28
C ALA A 15 -4.46 -3.61 7.40
N GLY A 16 -4.21 -3.96 8.67
CA GLY A 16 -4.88 -3.34 9.82
C GLY A 16 -4.57 -1.84 9.94
N LEU A 17 -3.32 -1.45 9.71
CA LEU A 17 -2.92 -0.04 9.69
C LEU A 17 -3.61 0.72 8.54
N ALA A 18 -3.62 0.17 7.33
CA ALA A 18 -4.32 0.77 6.20
C ALA A 18 -5.84 0.92 6.47
N ALA A 19 -6.45 -0.08 7.11
CA ALA A 19 -7.86 -0.04 7.49
C ALA A 19 -8.13 1.01 8.58
N ALA A 20 -7.25 1.17 9.57
CA ALA A 20 -7.38 2.20 10.60
C ALA A 20 -7.24 3.62 10.03
N LEU A 21 -6.45 3.79 8.96
CA LEU A 21 -6.29 5.05 8.25
C LEU A 21 -7.41 5.30 7.22
N ALA A 22 -8.29 4.32 6.96
CA ALA A 22 -9.41 4.50 6.05
C ALA A 22 -10.38 5.56 6.59
N GLY A 23 -10.67 6.58 5.79
CA GLY A 23 -11.55 7.69 6.19
C GLY A 23 -10.85 8.84 6.91
N SER A 24 -9.53 8.76 7.16
CA SER A 24 -8.75 9.87 7.75
C SER A 24 -8.48 11.04 6.79
N GLY A 25 -8.79 10.88 5.50
CA GLY A 25 -8.45 11.83 4.44
C GLY A 25 -7.00 11.69 3.92
N VAL A 26 -6.19 10.84 4.56
CA VAL A 26 -4.80 10.57 4.17
C VAL A 26 -4.75 9.58 3.02
N SER A 27 -3.96 9.90 1.99
CA SER A 27 -3.71 9.02 0.85
C SER A 27 -2.67 7.95 1.21
N VAL A 28 -3.12 6.70 1.36
CA VAL A 28 -2.29 5.56 1.77
C VAL A 28 -2.12 4.58 0.62
N THR A 29 -0.90 4.10 0.41
CA THR A 29 -0.59 3.02 -0.54
C THR A 29 0.03 1.84 0.20
N VAL A 30 -0.54 0.65 0.02
CA VAL A 30 0.03 -0.60 0.55
C VAL A 30 0.76 -1.33 -0.57
N ILE A 31 2.03 -1.64 -0.33
CA ILE A 31 2.90 -2.38 -1.24
C ILE A 31 3.14 -3.76 -0.63
N ASP A 32 2.50 -4.79 -1.16
CA ASP A 32 2.81 -6.17 -0.78
C ASP A 32 3.72 -6.83 -1.83
N PRO A 33 5.02 -7.00 -1.54
CA PRO A 33 5.96 -7.61 -2.49
C PRO A 33 5.66 -9.08 -2.78
N ARG A 34 4.85 -9.76 -1.96
CA ARG A 34 4.46 -11.16 -2.21
C ARG A 34 3.26 -11.31 -3.15
N GLY A 35 2.41 -10.29 -3.23
CA GLY A 35 1.26 -10.23 -4.15
C GLY A 35 1.51 -9.40 -5.40
N ALA A 36 2.56 -8.58 -5.42
CA ALA A 36 2.93 -7.74 -6.55
C ALA A 36 3.47 -8.59 -7.70
N THR A 37 2.63 -8.86 -8.70
CA THR A 37 3.11 -9.25 -10.03
C THR A 37 3.81 -8.04 -10.63
N ALA A 38 5.12 -8.14 -10.87
CA ALA A 38 5.89 -7.10 -11.53
C ALA A 38 5.25 -6.81 -12.89
N VAL A 39 4.69 -5.61 -13.07
CA VAL A 39 4.35 -5.12 -14.40
C VAL A 39 5.68 -4.83 -15.08
N PRO A 40 6.00 -5.47 -16.23
CA PRO A 40 7.22 -5.16 -16.96
C PRO A 40 7.22 -3.66 -17.26
N ALA A 41 8.32 -2.97 -16.93
CA ALA A 41 8.51 -1.60 -17.36
C ALA A 41 8.65 -1.60 -18.90
N THR A 42 7.54 -1.42 -19.61
CA THR A 42 7.57 -1.10 -21.03
C THR A 42 8.11 0.32 -21.16
N GLY A 43 9.41 0.41 -21.47
CA GLY A 43 10.04 1.60 -22.05
C GLY A 43 9.94 1.59 -23.57
#